data_AF-A0A7J7WCK6-F1
#
_entry.id   AF-A0A7J7WCK6-F1
#
_cell.length_a   1.000
_cell.length_b   1.000
_cell.length_c   1.000
_cell.angle_alpha   90.00
_cell.angle_beta   90.00
_cell.angle_gamma   90.00
#
_symmetry.space_group_name_H-M   'P 1'
#
loop_
_entity.id
_entity.type
_entity.pdbx_description
1 polymer ?
#
loop_
_entity_poly.entity_id
_entity_poly.type
_entity_poly.pdbx_seq_one_letter_code
_entity_poly.pdbx_strand_id
1 'polypeptide(L)'
;MRPSGLFRFLAFIFALVTSLIFIRSYVSFRMKTIRLPRWLGPGSAKKIEVVKIKCDLSSYARQLGFRDSWVFLGARDMSNKSPFEQYLKNMGNKNKYEGWPELLELEGCVPRKVF
;
A
#
# COMPACT_ATOMS: atom_id res chain seq x y z
N MET A 1 -10.43 -48.05 -51.18
CA MET A 1 -10.51 -46.91 -50.24
C MET A 1 -9.22 -46.11 -50.35
N ARG A 2 -9.27 -44.85 -50.79
CA ARG A 2 -8.05 -44.07 -51.08
C ARG A 2 -7.47 -43.50 -49.77
N PRO A 3 -6.20 -43.80 -49.42
CA PRO A 3 -5.58 -43.42 -48.14
C PRO A 3 -5.47 -41.90 -47.93
N SER A 4 -5.71 -41.10 -48.97
CA SER A 4 -5.69 -39.63 -48.95
C SER A 4 -6.73 -38.99 -48.03
N GLY A 5 -7.86 -39.65 -47.76
CA GLY A 5 -8.86 -39.15 -46.80
C GLY A 5 -8.35 -39.18 -45.37
N LEU A 6 -7.71 -40.29 -44.97
CA LEU A 6 -7.19 -40.50 -43.63
C LEU A 6 -6.07 -39.50 -43.27
N PHE A 7 -5.14 -39.27 -44.20
CA PHE A 7 -4.07 -38.29 -43.99
C PHE A 7 -4.59 -36.85 -43.84
N ARG A 8 -5.66 -36.48 -44.55
CA ARG A 8 -6.29 -35.16 -44.38
C ARG A 8 -6.93 -35.01 -43.00
N PHE A 9 -7.66 -36.03 -42.54
CA PHE A 9 -8.24 -36.01 -41.19
C PHE A 9 -7.16 -35.91 -40.11
N LEU A 10 -6.07 -36.69 -40.22
CA LEU A 10 -4.95 -36.62 -39.27
C LEU A 10 -4.30 -35.23 -39.23
N ALA A 11 -4.12 -34.59 -40.39
CA ALA A 11 -3.58 -33.23 -40.47
C ALA A 11 -4.50 -32.19 -39.80
N PHE A 12 -5.82 -32.31 -39.98
CA PHE A 12 -6.80 -31.43 -39.32
C PHE A 12 -6.79 -31.60 -37.80
N ILE A 13 -6.74 -32.84 -37.30
CA ILE A 13 -6.67 -33.11 -35.86
C ILE A 13 -5.38 -32.54 -35.27
N PHE A 14 -4.24 -32.73 -35.94
CA PHE A 14 -2.96 -32.18 -35.50
C PHE A 14 -2.97 -30.64 -35.42
N ALA A 15 -3.56 -29.96 -36.41
CA ALA A 15 -3.71 -28.51 -36.40
C ALA A 15 -4.61 -28.01 -35.25
N LEU A 16 -5.71 -28.71 -34.97
CA LEU A 16 -6.61 -28.38 -33.85
C LEU A 16 -5.92 -28.59 -32.51
N VAL A 17 -5.20 -29.70 -32.32
CA VAL A 17 -4.48 -30.01 -31.07
C VAL A 17 -3.39 -29.00 -30.81
N THR A 18 -2.59 -28.65 -31.82
CA THR A 18 -1.53 -27.64 -31.67
C THR A 18 -2.12 -26.27 -31.34
N SER A 19 -3.17 -25.85 -32.04
CA SER A 19 -3.88 -24.59 -31.75
C SER A 19 -4.42 -24.55 -30.30
N LEU A 20 -5.04 -25.65 -29.82
CA LEU A 20 -5.55 -25.74 -28.46
C LEU A 20 -4.45 -25.70 -27.40
N ILE A 21 -3.31 -26.35 -27.64
CA ILE A 21 -2.14 -26.30 -26.75
C ILE A 21 -1.59 -24.87 -26.67
N PHE A 22 -1.47 -24.17 -27.80
CA PHE A 22 -1.03 -22.77 -27.84
C PHE A 22 -1.99 -21.85 -27.11
N ILE A 23 -3.31 -21.98 -27.32
CA ILE A 23 -4.33 -21.17 -26.62
C ILE A 23 -4.26 -21.42 -25.11
N ARG A 24 -4.21 -22.69 -24.68
CA ARG A 24 -4.14 -23.05 -23.24
C ARG A 24 -2.85 -22.53 -22.60
N SER A 25 -1.73 -22.63 -23.30
CA SER A 25 -0.43 -22.11 -22.84
C SER A 25 -0.43 -20.58 -22.74
N TYR A 26 -0.96 -19.90 -23.76
CA TYR A 26 -1.02 -18.45 -23.82
C TYR A 26 -1.92 -17.83 -22.75
N VAL A 27 -3.11 -18.39 -22.56
CA VAL A 27 -4.07 -17.93 -21.55
C VAL A 27 -3.53 -18.17 -20.13
N SER A 28 -2.88 -19.32 -19.90
CA SER A 28 -2.24 -19.64 -18.61
C SER A 28 -1.11 -18.66 -18.27
N PHE A 29 -0.32 -18.24 -19.26
CA PHE A 29 0.80 -17.31 -19.04
C PHE A 29 0.35 -15.86 -18.77
N ARG A 30 -0.78 -15.43 -19.36
CA ARG A 30 -1.30 -14.05 -19.27
C ARG A 30 -2.03 -13.72 -17.96
N MET A 31 -2.34 -14.73 -17.13
CA MET A 31 -3.02 -14.55 -15.85
C MET A 31 -2.07 -14.51 -14.64
N LYS A 32 -0.79 -14.16 -14.85
CA LYS A 32 0.04 -13.69 -13.73
C LYS A 32 -0.57 -12.41 -13.19
N THR A 33 -1.11 -12.50 -11.97
CA THR A 33 -1.71 -11.40 -11.20
C THR A 33 -0.94 -10.10 -11.38
N ILE A 34 -1.55 -9.16 -12.12
CA ILE A 34 -1.03 -7.79 -12.22
C ILE A 34 -1.23 -7.19 -10.84
N ARG A 35 -0.16 -7.15 -10.03
CA ARG A 35 -0.17 -6.39 -8.79
C ARG A 35 -0.21 -4.92 -9.17
N LEU A 36 -1.42 -4.36 -9.18
CA LEU A 36 -1.59 -2.94 -9.41
C LEU A 36 -0.88 -2.17 -8.29
N PRO A 37 0.01 -1.22 -8.62
CA PRO A 37 0.59 -0.33 -7.63
C PRO A 37 -0.52 0.52 -6.98
N ARG A 38 -0.32 0.87 -5.70
CA ARG A 38 -1.32 1.47 -4.80
C ARG A 38 -2.03 2.72 -5.34
N TRP A 39 -1.36 3.52 -6.18
CA TRP A 39 -1.89 4.71 -6.85
C TRP A 39 -2.87 4.45 -8.03
N LEU A 40 -2.91 3.24 -8.59
CA LEU A 40 -3.78 2.88 -9.72
C LEU A 40 -5.11 2.25 -9.29
N GLY A 41 -5.32 2.04 -7.99
CA GLY A 41 -6.63 1.65 -7.48
C GLY A 41 -7.58 2.86 -7.51
N PRO A 42 -8.90 2.67 -7.75
CA PRO A 42 -9.86 3.74 -7.53
C PRO A 42 -9.62 4.26 -6.12
N GLY A 43 -9.49 5.59 -6.00
CA GLY A 43 -9.32 6.32 -4.75
C GLY A 43 -10.56 6.18 -3.88
N SER A 44 -10.85 4.95 -3.46
CA SER A 44 -11.79 4.67 -2.40
C SER A 44 -11.22 5.38 -1.19
N ALA A 45 -11.98 6.34 -0.67
CA ALA A 45 -11.80 6.86 0.67
C ALA A 45 -11.95 5.69 1.63
N LYS A 46 -10.88 4.87 1.74
CA LYS A 46 -10.79 3.81 2.72
C LYS A 46 -10.86 4.56 4.04
N LYS A 47 -11.98 4.42 4.76
CA LYS A 47 -12.11 4.88 6.14
C LYS A 47 -10.89 4.32 6.85
N ILE A 48 -9.90 5.17 7.08
CA ILE A 48 -8.66 4.75 7.73
C ILE A 48 -9.12 4.46 9.15
N GLU A 49 -9.30 3.18 9.47
CA GLU A 49 -9.20 2.75 10.86
C GLU A 49 -7.75 3.02 11.25
N VAL A 50 -7.49 4.27 11.62
CA VAL A 50 -6.26 4.66 12.28
C VAL A 50 -6.25 3.76 13.51
N VAL A 51 -5.35 2.78 13.50
CA VAL A 51 -5.26 1.75 14.52
C VAL A 51 -5.36 2.44 15.87
N LYS A 52 -6.47 2.20 16.59
CA LYS A 52 -6.91 2.96 17.78
C LYS A 52 -5.76 3.15 18.79
N ILE A 53 -4.93 2.11 18.89
CA ILE A 53 -3.71 2.00 19.69
C ILE A 53 -2.77 3.20 19.47
N LYS A 54 -2.58 3.67 18.24
CA LYS A 54 -1.66 4.78 17.93
C LYS A 54 -2.18 6.13 18.45
N CYS A 55 -3.49 6.31 18.54
CA CYS A 55 -4.10 7.55 19.01
C CYS A 55 -4.18 7.65 20.54
N ASP A 56 -4.15 6.52 21.25
CA ASP A 56 -4.22 6.53 22.72
C ASP A 56 -2.88 6.90 23.37
N LEU A 57 -1.78 6.64 22.65
CA LEU A 57 -0.40 6.95 23.07
C LEU A 57 0.02 8.40 22.80
N SER A 58 -0.74 9.13 22.00
CA SER A 58 -0.41 10.49 21.53
C SER A 58 -1.40 11.53 22.06
N SER A 59 -0.90 12.73 22.33
CA SER A 59 -1.73 13.87 22.71
C SER A 59 -2.42 14.51 21.51
N TYR A 60 -1.77 14.55 20.35
CA TYR A 60 -2.23 15.32 19.19
C TYR A 60 -2.85 14.48 18.07
N ALA A 61 -2.64 13.16 18.05
CA ALA A 61 -3.06 12.27 16.96
C ALA A 61 -4.56 12.38 16.60
N ARG A 62 -5.43 12.66 17.58
CA ARG A 62 -6.88 12.80 17.37
C ARG A 62 -7.28 14.14 16.73
N GLN A 63 -6.44 15.16 16.83
CA GLN A 63 -6.71 16.52 16.36
C GLN A 63 -5.85 16.95 15.18
N LEU A 64 -5.07 16.03 14.58
CA LEU A 64 -4.25 16.32 13.42
C LEU A 64 -5.10 16.76 12.24
N GLY A 65 -4.79 17.93 11.70
CA GLY A 65 -5.40 18.50 10.52
C GLY A 65 -4.60 18.25 9.24
N PHE A 66 -5.12 18.78 8.14
CA PHE A 66 -4.47 18.72 6.85
C PHE A 66 -3.18 19.55 6.82
N ARG A 67 -2.07 18.89 6.49
CA ARG A 67 -0.70 19.44 6.42
C ARG A 67 -0.16 19.99 7.75
N ASP A 68 -0.69 19.52 8.87
CA ASP A 68 -0.01 19.73 10.15
C ASP A 68 1.29 18.92 10.16
N SER A 69 2.38 19.52 10.65
CA SER A 69 3.62 18.80 10.93
C SER A 69 3.49 18.15 12.30
N TRP A 70 3.76 16.85 12.38
CA TRP A 70 3.68 16.11 13.63
C TRP A 70 4.73 15.00 13.66
N VAL A 71 5.49 14.95 14.75
CA VAL A 71 6.46 13.90 15.04
C VAL A 71 6.20 13.36 16.43
N PHE A 72 6.20 12.04 16.55
CA PHE A 72 5.88 11.35 17.78
C PHE A 72 6.64 10.04 17.84
N LEU A 73 7.14 9.73 19.03
CA LEU A 73 7.73 8.43 19.34
C LEU A 73 6.92 7.81 20.47
N GLY A 74 6.44 6.57 20.31
CA GLY A 74 5.70 5.87 21.37
C GLY A 74 6.03 4.38 21.41
N ALA A 75 5.62 3.71 22.49
CA ALA A 75 5.82 2.28 22.68
C ALA A 75 4.49 1.57 22.96
N ARG A 76 4.33 0.34 22.45
CA ARG A 76 3.06 -0.41 22.51
C ARG A 76 2.54 -0.67 23.93
N ASP A 77 3.45 -0.92 24.87
CA ASP A 77 3.12 -1.30 26.25
C ASP A 77 3.22 -0.12 27.24
N MET A 78 3.17 1.12 26.73
CA MET A 78 3.20 2.31 27.56
C MET A 78 1.78 2.67 28.01
N SER A 79 1.55 2.76 29.32
CA SER A 79 0.24 3.12 29.89
C SER A 79 -0.06 4.61 29.79
N ASN A 80 0.97 5.46 29.75
CA ASN A 80 0.87 6.90 29.65
C ASN A 80 1.15 7.39 28.22
N LYS A 81 0.76 8.65 27.95
CA LYS A 81 1.13 9.32 26.70
C LYS A 81 2.64 9.49 26.60
N SER A 82 3.17 9.49 25.38
CA SER A 82 4.60 9.69 25.21
C SER A 82 5.04 11.12 25.55
N PRO A 83 6.17 11.29 26.25
CA PRO A 83 6.80 12.60 26.41
C PRO A 83 7.49 13.08 25.12
N PHE A 84 7.72 12.19 24.15
CA PHE A 84 8.43 12.48 22.91
C PHE A 84 7.44 12.79 21.78
N GLU A 85 6.89 14.00 21.80
CA GLU A 85 5.90 14.45 20.83
C GLU A 85 6.04 15.94 20.52
N GLN A 86 6.05 16.29 19.24
CA GLN A 86 6.01 17.67 18.77
C GLN A 86 4.96 17.82 17.67
N TYR A 87 4.28 18.97 17.67
CA TYR A 87 3.17 19.27 16.78
C TYR A 87 3.21 20.74 16.35
N LEU A 88 3.04 20.98 15.05
CA LEU A 88 2.85 22.31 14.48
C LEU A 88 1.63 22.31 13.58
N LYS A 89 0.70 23.21 13.91
CA LYS A 89 -0.52 23.41 13.14
C LYS A 89 -0.24 24.21 11.88
N ASN A 90 -0.82 23.78 10.77
CA ASN A 90 -0.85 24.54 9.53
C ASN A 90 -1.75 25.77 9.68
N MET A 91 -1.18 26.98 9.54
CA MET A 91 -1.90 28.26 9.60
C MET A 91 -1.93 28.99 8.25
N GLY A 92 -1.65 28.30 7.14
CA GLY A 92 -1.66 28.85 5.78
C GLY A 92 -0.62 29.94 5.58
N ASN A 93 -1.01 31.20 5.84
CA ASN A 93 -0.20 32.40 5.56
C ASN A 93 0.92 32.65 6.59
N LYS A 94 0.86 32.01 7.77
CA LYS A 94 1.90 32.14 8.82
C LYS A 94 2.97 31.05 8.75
N ASN A 95 2.88 30.18 7.75
CA ASN A 95 3.75 29.04 7.61
C ASN A 95 5.14 29.45 7.07
N LYS A 96 6.18 28.69 7.44
CA LYS A 96 7.54 28.87 6.93
C LYS A 96 7.64 28.58 5.43
N TYR A 97 6.85 27.63 4.94
CA TYR A 97 6.82 27.21 3.54
C TYR A 97 5.42 27.40 2.94
N GLU A 98 5.33 27.38 1.60
CA GLU A 98 4.08 27.59 0.88
C GLU A 98 3.03 26.51 1.22
N GLY A 99 2.12 26.87 2.13
CA GLY A 99 1.07 25.98 2.63
C GLY A 99 1.57 24.83 3.52
N TRP A 100 2.79 24.91 4.07
CA TRP A 100 3.36 23.91 5.00
C TRP A 100 4.10 24.55 6.20
N PRO A 101 3.83 24.12 7.43
CA PRO A 101 4.56 24.57 8.62
C PRO A 101 6.03 24.11 8.60
N GLU A 102 6.83 24.62 9.54
CA GLU A 102 8.25 24.31 9.66
C GLU A 102 8.51 22.80 9.86
N LEU A 103 9.72 22.36 9.46
CA LEU A 103 10.21 21.01 9.73
C LEU A 103 10.31 20.80 11.24
N LEU A 104 9.72 19.71 11.73
CA LEU A 104 9.89 19.29 13.11
C LEU A 104 11.01 18.27 13.23
N GLU A 105 11.92 18.52 14.16
CA GLU A 105 12.98 17.61 14.54
C GLU A 105 12.79 17.20 16.01
N LEU A 106 12.89 15.90 16.29
CA LEU A 106 12.76 15.37 17.62
C LEU A 106 14.01 14.59 17.97
N GLU A 107 14.70 15.07 18.99
CA GLU A 107 15.94 14.48 19.51
C GLU A 107 15.76 14.07 20.96
N GLY A 108 16.45 13.02 21.37
CA GLY A 108 16.43 12.55 22.74
C GLY A 108 16.90 11.11 22.89
N CYS A 109 16.88 10.63 24.12
CA CYS A 109 17.26 9.27 24.46
C CYS A 109 16.02 8.46 24.82
N VAL A 110 15.85 7.30 24.19
CA VAL A 110 14.75 6.38 24.51
C VAL A 110 15.27 5.35 25.52
N PRO A 111 14.70 5.28 26.73
CA PRO A 111 15.13 4.31 27.72
C PRO A 111 14.89 2.90 27.19
N ARG A 112 15.90 2.04 27.31
CA ARG A 112 15.78 0.64 26.88
C ARG A 112 14.95 -0.12 27.91
N LYS A 113 13.97 -0.90 27.45
CA LYS A 113 13.25 -1.84 28.32
C LYS A 113 14.27 -2.85 28.86
N VAL A 114 14.58 -2.72 30.16
CA VAL A 114 15.42 -3.67 30.90
C VAL A 114 14.48 -4.61 31.64
N PHE A 115 14.05 -5.65 30.93
CA PHE A 115 13.27 -6.82 31.36
C PHE A 115 11.86 -6.51 31.91
#